data_AF-A0A849U4S1-F1
#
_entry.id   AF-A0A849U4S1-F1
#
_cell.length_a   1.000
_cell.length_b   1.000
_cell.length_c   1.000
_cell.angle_alpha   90.00
_cell.angle_beta   90.00
_cell.angle_gamma   90.00
#
_symmetry.space_group_name_H-M   'P 1'
#
loop_
_entity.id
_entity.type
_entity.pdbx_description
1 polymer ?
#
loop_
_entity_poly.entity_id
_entity_poly.type
_entity_poly.pdbx_seq_one_letter_code
_entity_poly.pdbx_strand_id
1 'polypeptide(L)'
;MSNPQCKLFTQAEIAVYVGVPVGPGENAAGGAGCSWHDSDYEASATVTVVPPNYFPEPKLVKGFKRLPDVGNKGWVAPDDGWSAGALVQDVAIVVGISGKTSTEASVVKLLQAVIKRRTK
;
A
#
# COMPACT_ATOMS: atom_id res chain seq x y z
N MET A 1 4.20 12.44 15.89
CA MET A 1 3.10 12.38 14.89
C MET A 1 2.27 11.13 15.17
N SER A 2 0.95 11.23 15.39
CA SER A 2 0.11 10.06 15.66
C SER A 2 -0.69 9.66 14.41
N ASN A 3 0.02 9.37 13.32
CA ASN A 3 -0.60 8.81 12.13
C ASN A 3 -0.87 7.31 12.36
N PRO A 4 -2.14 6.87 12.39
CA PRO A 4 -2.45 5.48 12.71
C PRO A 4 -1.93 4.50 11.66
N GLN A 5 -1.78 4.93 10.40
CA GLN A 5 -1.22 4.11 9.32
C GLN A 5 0.25 3.77 9.58
N CYS A 6 1.02 4.70 10.16
CA CYS A 6 2.42 4.44 10.56
C CYS A 6 2.56 3.47 11.73
N LYS A 7 1.47 3.20 12.47
CA LYS A 7 1.45 2.21 13.55
C LYS A 7 1.02 0.83 13.06
N LEU A 8 0.60 0.70 11.80
CA LEU A 8 0.15 -0.58 11.25
C LEU A 8 1.28 -1.58 11.16
N PHE A 9 2.52 -1.14 10.92
CA PHE A 9 3.67 -2.02 10.74
C PHE A 9 4.92 -1.47 11.40
N THR A 10 5.81 -2.37 11.82
CA THR A 10 7.21 -2.02 12.13
C THR A 10 8.04 -1.91 10.85
N GLN A 11 9.20 -1.27 10.93
CA GLN A 11 10.14 -1.17 9.81
C GLN A 11 10.57 -2.55 9.31
N ALA A 12 10.83 -3.49 10.22
CA ALA A 12 11.21 -4.86 9.88
C ALA A 12 10.10 -5.61 9.12
N GLU A 13 8.84 -5.38 9.47
CA GLU A 13 7.72 -5.97 8.73
C GLU A 13 7.58 -5.37 7.33
N ILE A 14 7.75 -4.06 7.18
CA ILE A 14 7.71 -3.40 5.86
C ILE A 14 8.87 -3.86 4.97
N ALA A 15 10.07 -4.02 5.53
CA ALA A 15 11.24 -4.49 4.81
C ALA A 15 11.01 -5.85 4.11
N VAL A 16 10.14 -6.72 4.66
CA VAL A 16 9.76 -7.98 4.01
C VAL A 16 9.01 -7.77 2.70
N TYR A 17 8.18 -6.72 2.60
CA TYR A 17 7.42 -6.40 1.40
C TYR A 17 8.26 -5.64 0.37
N VAL A 18 9.10 -4.72 0.83
CA VAL A 18 9.96 -3.89 -0.03
C VAL A 18 11.15 -4.70 -0.54
N GLY A 19 11.70 -5.61 0.26
CA GLY A 19 12.87 -6.44 -0.06
C GLY A 19 14.21 -5.84 0.37
N VAL A 20 14.21 -4.65 0.98
CA VAL A 20 15.38 -3.99 1.56
C VAL A 20 15.03 -3.39 2.93
N PRO A 21 16.01 -3.11 3.79
CA PRO A 21 15.79 -2.33 5.01
C PRO A 21 15.19 -0.97 4.70
N VAL A 22 14.24 -0.54 5.52
CA VAL A 22 13.60 0.78 5.41
C VAL A 22 13.74 1.55 6.72
N GLY A 23 13.69 2.87 6.62
CA GLY A 23 13.66 3.79 7.74
C GLY A 23 12.29 3.83 8.46
N PRO A 24 12.13 4.73 9.44
CA PRO A 24 10.87 4.93 10.14
C PRO A 24 9.75 5.36 9.19
N GLY A 25 8.51 5.07 9.57
CA GLY A 25 7.34 5.50 8.82
C GLY A 25 7.12 7.01 8.94
N GLU A 26 6.91 7.66 7.80
CA GLU A 26 6.68 9.10 7.68
C GLU A 26 5.28 9.40 7.17
N ASN A 27 4.73 10.57 7.52
CA ASN A 27 3.42 10.96 7.01
C ASN A 27 3.45 11.09 5.48
N ALA A 28 2.47 10.47 4.84
CA ALA A 28 2.21 10.56 3.41
C ALA A 28 0.75 10.96 3.15
N ALA A 29 0.43 11.28 1.89
CA ALA A 29 -0.93 11.59 1.44
C ALA A 29 -1.64 12.64 2.32
N GLY A 30 -0.96 13.74 2.66
CA GLY A 30 -1.53 14.80 3.52
C GLY A 30 -1.86 14.35 4.95
N GLY A 31 -1.27 13.25 5.43
CA GLY A 31 -1.54 12.66 6.74
C GLY A 31 -2.52 11.48 6.72
N ALA A 32 -3.10 11.14 5.56
CA ALA A 32 -3.98 9.97 5.41
C ALA A 32 -3.21 8.66 5.14
N GLY A 33 -1.90 8.73 4.94
CA GLY A 33 -1.07 7.57 4.67
C GLY A 33 0.26 7.62 5.40
N CYS A 34 0.97 6.50 5.38
CA CYS A 34 2.32 6.37 5.86
C CYS A 34 3.23 5.84 4.76
N SER A 35 4.44 6.37 4.64
CA SER A 35 5.47 5.88 3.73
C SER A 35 6.70 5.44 4.52
N TRP A 36 7.32 4.36 4.07
CA TRP A 36 8.63 3.89 4.52
C TRP A 36 9.52 3.77 3.30
N HIS A 37 10.76 4.22 3.39
CA HIS A 37 11.72 4.19 2.29
C HIS A 37 13.09 3.69 2.78
N ASP A 38 13.91 3.20 1.87
CA ASP A 38 15.33 2.93 2.14
C ASP A 38 16.13 4.23 2.33
N SER A 39 17.42 4.13 2.66
CA SER A 39 18.27 5.31 2.91
C SER A 39 18.41 6.23 1.71
N ASP A 40 18.27 5.66 0.51
CA ASP A 40 18.54 6.33 -0.76
C ASP A 40 17.26 6.78 -1.48
N TYR A 41 16.08 6.48 -0.91
CA TYR A 41 14.76 6.76 -1.47
C TYR A 41 14.49 6.06 -2.83
N GLU A 42 15.22 4.99 -3.13
CA GLU A 42 15.08 4.19 -4.35
C GLU A 42 14.04 3.07 -4.20
N ALA A 43 13.74 2.67 -2.97
CA ALA A 43 12.73 1.67 -2.66
C ALA A 43 11.80 2.17 -1.54
N SER A 44 10.51 1.92 -1.68
CA SER A 44 9.53 2.36 -0.69
C SER A 44 8.31 1.46 -0.61
N ALA A 45 7.60 1.55 0.52
CA ALA A 45 6.22 1.12 0.64
C ALA A 45 5.38 2.29 1.17
N THR A 46 4.22 2.53 0.56
CA THR A 46 3.25 3.51 1.02
C THR A 46 1.93 2.81 1.32
N VAL A 47 1.30 3.16 2.44
CA VAL A 47 -0.05 2.72 2.82
C VAL A 47 -0.91 3.95 3.03
N THR A 48 -1.95 4.11 2.23
CA THR A 48 -2.90 5.22 2.31
C THR A 48 -4.28 4.68 2.61
N VAL A 49 -4.98 5.33 3.55
CA VAL A 49 -6.39 5.02 3.82
C VAL A 49 -7.21 6.28 3.83
N VAL A 50 -8.17 6.34 2.92
CA VAL A 50 -8.99 7.52 2.62
C VAL A 50 -10.47 7.15 2.58
N PRO A 51 -11.37 8.14 2.65
CA PRO A 51 -12.79 7.91 2.40
C PRO A 51 -13.03 7.28 1.01
N PRO A 52 -14.14 6.54 0.82
CA PRO A 52 -14.33 5.66 -0.34
C PRO A 52 -14.56 6.42 -1.64
N ASN A 53 -14.97 7.69 -1.58
CA ASN A 53 -15.08 8.59 -2.74
C ASN A 53 -13.72 8.99 -3.34
N TYR A 54 -12.62 8.77 -2.61
CA TYR A 54 -11.26 8.96 -3.12
C TYR A 54 -10.65 7.67 -3.69
N PHE A 55 -11.42 6.59 -3.82
CA PHE A 55 -10.91 5.32 -4.32
C PHE A 55 -10.44 5.44 -5.78
N PRO A 56 -9.14 5.28 -6.06
CA PRO A 56 -8.67 5.29 -7.44
C PRO A 56 -8.94 3.93 -8.07
N GLU A 57 -9.37 3.93 -9.33
CA GLU A 57 -9.43 2.74 -10.18
C GLU A 57 -8.65 3.02 -11.48
N PRO A 58 -7.34 2.73 -11.52
CA PRO A 58 -6.47 3.06 -12.66
C PRO A 58 -6.66 2.06 -13.82
N LYS A 59 -7.90 1.92 -14.32
CA LYS A 59 -8.28 0.93 -15.36
C LYS A 59 -7.53 1.08 -16.68
N LEU A 60 -6.96 2.26 -16.93
CA LEU A 60 -6.21 2.57 -18.15
C LEU A 60 -4.73 2.19 -18.03
N VAL A 61 -4.25 1.83 -16.84
CA VAL A 61 -2.87 1.36 -16.65
C VAL A 61 -2.73 -0.02 -17.26
N LYS A 62 -1.77 -0.18 -18.18
CA LYS A 62 -1.47 -1.46 -18.82
C LYS A 62 -1.04 -2.48 -17.76
N GLY A 63 -1.71 -3.63 -17.70
CA GLY A 63 -1.44 -4.65 -16.68
C GLY A 63 -2.29 -4.52 -15.42
N PHE A 64 -3.25 -3.59 -15.39
CA PHE A 64 -4.31 -3.56 -14.39
C PHE A 64 -5.05 -4.90 -14.33
N LYS A 65 -5.29 -5.40 -13.12
CA LYS A 65 -6.04 -6.62 -12.84
C LYS A 65 -7.03 -6.39 -11.70
N ARG A 66 -8.19 -7.05 -11.80
CA ARG A 66 -9.14 -7.14 -10.68
C ARG A 66 -8.70 -8.22 -9.70
N LEU A 67 -8.94 -7.98 -8.42
CA LEU A 67 -8.76 -8.95 -7.35
C LEU A 67 -10.15 -9.27 -6.78
N PRO A 68 -10.86 -10.29 -7.32
CA PRO A 68 -12.24 -10.57 -6.92
C PRO A 68 -12.37 -10.98 -5.44
N ASP A 69 -11.30 -11.52 -4.85
CA ASP A 69 -11.29 -12.01 -3.46
C ASP A 69 -10.68 -11.00 -2.46
N VAL A 70 -10.46 -9.75 -2.88
CA VAL A 70 -9.84 -8.71 -2.03
C VAL A 70 -10.77 -7.50 -1.88
N GLY A 71 -11.48 -7.44 -0.75
CA GLY A 71 -12.46 -6.39 -0.48
C GLY A 71 -13.65 -6.42 -1.44
N ASN A 72 -14.44 -5.35 -1.45
CA ASN A 72 -15.61 -5.20 -2.32
C ASN A 72 -15.21 -4.86 -3.78
N LYS A 73 -14.09 -4.15 -3.94
CA LYS A 73 -13.52 -3.76 -5.24
C LYS A 73 -12.00 -3.77 -5.17
N GLY A 74 -11.39 -4.94 -5.29
CA GLY A 74 -9.94 -5.10 -5.31
C GLY A 74 -9.32 -4.90 -6.68
N TRP A 75 -8.12 -4.32 -6.73
CA TRP A 75 -7.30 -4.25 -7.93
C TRP A 75 -5.79 -4.22 -7.63
N VAL A 76 -5.00 -4.55 -8.65
CA VAL A 76 -3.54 -4.36 -8.68
C VAL A 76 -3.12 -3.83 -10.06
N ALA A 77 -2.11 -2.96 -10.11
CA ALA A 77 -1.58 -2.39 -11.34
C ALA A 77 -0.10 -2.01 -11.19
N PRO A 78 0.70 -2.09 -12.27
CA PRO A 78 2.06 -1.57 -12.29
C PRO A 78 2.05 -0.04 -12.52
N ASP A 79 2.28 0.74 -11.47
CA ASP A 79 2.16 2.20 -11.43
C ASP A 79 3.36 2.78 -10.67
N ASP A 80 4.43 3.13 -11.38
CA ASP A 80 5.75 3.52 -10.84
C ASP A 80 6.30 2.53 -9.78
N GLY A 81 6.16 1.25 -10.10
CA GLY A 81 6.38 0.13 -9.19
C GLY A 81 5.18 -0.81 -9.28
N TRP A 82 4.60 -1.13 -8.13
CA TRP A 82 3.34 -1.86 -8.05
C TRP A 82 2.42 -1.20 -7.04
N SER A 83 1.16 -1.04 -7.44
CA SER A 83 0.10 -0.47 -6.60
C SER A 83 -1.08 -1.44 -6.52
N ALA A 84 -1.71 -1.51 -5.36
CA ALA A 84 -2.94 -2.28 -5.16
C ALA A 84 -3.92 -1.49 -4.30
N GLY A 85 -5.20 -1.63 -4.59
CA GLY A 85 -6.25 -0.96 -3.85
C GLY A 85 -7.46 -1.85 -3.60
N ALA A 86 -8.17 -1.57 -2.51
CA ALA A 86 -9.45 -2.18 -2.22
C ALA A 86 -10.40 -1.23 -1.50
N LEU A 87 -11.68 -1.32 -1.84
CA LEU A 87 -12.76 -0.85 -0.98
C LEU A 87 -13.07 -1.89 0.08
N VAL A 88 -13.00 -1.50 1.35
CA VAL A 88 -13.35 -2.37 2.49
C VAL A 88 -14.21 -1.56 3.44
N GLN A 89 -15.41 -2.06 3.73
CA GLN A 89 -16.40 -1.36 4.55
C GLN A 89 -16.63 0.08 4.05
N ASP A 90 -16.26 1.07 4.85
CA ASP A 90 -16.44 2.51 4.64
C ASP A 90 -15.12 3.21 4.27
N VAL A 91 -14.08 2.48 3.89
CA VAL A 91 -12.78 3.07 3.50
C VAL A 91 -12.24 2.52 2.18
N ALA A 92 -11.44 3.36 1.52
CA ALA A 92 -10.56 3.00 0.43
C ALA A 92 -9.13 2.84 0.96
N ILE A 93 -8.54 1.66 0.75
CA ILE A 93 -7.15 1.37 1.08
C ILE A 93 -6.39 1.29 -0.23
N VAL A 94 -5.28 2.03 -0.32
CA VAL A 94 -4.35 1.96 -1.45
C VAL A 94 -2.95 1.76 -0.89
N VAL A 95 -2.23 0.80 -1.43
CA VAL A 95 -0.84 0.54 -1.08
C VAL A 95 0.01 0.58 -2.34
N GLY A 96 1.24 1.05 -2.21
CA GLY A 96 2.24 1.08 -3.28
C GLY A 96 3.56 0.52 -2.78
N ILE A 97 4.28 -0.19 -3.64
CA ILE A 97 5.66 -0.62 -3.41
C ILE A 97 6.48 -0.24 -4.64
N SER A 98 7.57 0.50 -4.43
CA SER A 98 8.55 0.86 -5.46
C SER A 98 9.92 0.22 -5.17
N GLY A 99 10.81 0.26 -6.17
CA GLY A 99 12.15 -0.32 -6.09
C GLY A 99 12.30 -1.59 -6.92
N LYS A 100 13.56 -2.02 -7.14
CA LYS A 100 13.94 -3.11 -8.06
C LYS A 100 13.35 -4.48 -7.68
N THR A 101 13.00 -4.65 -6.42
CA THR A 101 12.44 -5.88 -5.84
C THR A 101 10.91 -5.86 -5.74
N SER A 102 10.26 -4.78 -6.17
CA SER A 102 8.80 -4.66 -6.15
C SER A 102 8.13 -5.67 -7.10
N THR A 103 7.08 -6.33 -6.61
CA THR A 103 6.33 -7.33 -7.39
C THR A 103 4.83 -7.17 -7.17
N GLU A 104 4.03 -7.66 -8.13
CA GLU A 104 2.57 -7.78 -7.98
C GLU A 104 2.20 -8.52 -6.70
N ALA A 105 2.90 -9.63 -6.42
CA ALA A 105 2.61 -10.47 -5.27
C ALA A 105 2.93 -9.78 -3.93
N SER A 106 4.01 -9.00 -3.85
CA SER A 106 4.35 -8.29 -2.60
C SER A 106 3.35 -7.18 -2.29
N VAL A 107 2.92 -6.41 -3.30
CA VAL A 107 1.94 -5.33 -3.08
C VAL A 107 0.55 -5.88 -2.71
N VAL A 108 0.12 -6.99 -3.32
CA VAL A 108 -1.15 -7.64 -2.98
C VAL A 108 -1.10 -8.21 -1.55
N LYS A 109 0.00 -8.84 -1.15
CA LYS A 109 0.20 -9.31 0.23
C LYS A 109 0.19 -8.15 1.24
N LEU A 110 0.79 -7.01 0.89
CA LEU A 110 0.75 -5.82 1.75
C LEU A 110 -0.68 -5.30 1.91
N LEU A 111 -1.44 -5.19 0.81
CA LEU A 111 -2.85 -4.78 0.85
C LEU A 111 -3.68 -5.67 1.77
N GLN A 112 -3.58 -6.99 1.60
CA GLN A 112 -4.29 -7.96 2.43
C GLN A 112 -3.89 -7.85 3.91
N ALA A 113 -2.61 -7.62 4.20
CA ALA A 113 -2.14 -7.41 5.56
C ALA A 113 -2.69 -6.12 6.18
N VAL A 114 -2.75 -5.02 5.42
CA VAL A 114 -3.38 -3.76 5.88
C VAL A 114 -4.85 -3.99 6.21
N ILE A 115 -5.61 -4.63 5.31
CA ILE A 115 -7.02 -4.95 5.51
C ILE A 115 -7.19 -5.74 6.82
N LYS A 116 -6.43 -6.82 6.98
CA LYS A 116 -6.50 -7.69 8.17
C LYS A 116 -6.18 -6.96 9.47
N ARG A 117 -5.21 -6.02 9.47
CA ARG A 117 -4.83 -5.25 10.67
C ARG A 117 -5.86 -4.19 11.03
N ARG A 118 -6.64 -3.70 10.07
CA ARG A 118 -7.70 -2.70 10.29
C ARG A 118 -9.04 -3.28 10.72
N THR A 119 -9.29 -4.56 10.44
CA THR A 119 -10.54 -5.25 10.81
C THR A 119 -10.43 -6.02 12.13
N LYS A 120 -9.33 -5.90 12.86
CA LYS A 120 -9.16 -6.42 14.23
C LYS A 120 -9.59 -5.36 15.23
#